data_AF-A4J3A9-F1
#
_entry.id   AF-A4J3A9-F1
#
_cell.length_a   1.000
_cell.length_b   1.000
_cell.length_c   1.000
_cell.angle_alpha   90.00
_cell.angle_beta   90.00
_cell.angle_gamma   90.00
#
_symmetry.space_group_name_H-M   'P 1'
#
loop_
_entity.id
_entity.type
_entity.pdbx_description
1 polymer ?
#
loop_
_entity_poly.entity_id
_entity_poly.type
_entity_poly.pdbx_seq_one_letter_code
_entity_poly.pdbx_strand_id
1 'polypeptide(L)'
;MADPLYRKTSPISWLKGFNKSGFSLIEVLVASVIFVVLVNIAYGLLFSSLFSYFRLSNESDVLAQLRIAMNRMEREVREARWLTSNTSASVLKFRLPKHMTQANQGIPLTYSRDKIISYYVSNGQLLRQIYDIPPTGFDGSAPNRGDPVVRYNEGVNVIARNIQSLELTYLPAETEDHSYKTAVRITIRGQAPGCKTLLLTSTVGIRAQRGW
;
A
#
# COMPACT_ATOMS: atom_id res chain seq x y z
N MET A 1 -94.21 7.10 -0.55
CA MET A 1 -92.94 7.05 -1.31
C MET A 1 -91.93 7.89 -0.57
N ALA A 2 -90.71 7.38 -0.44
CA ALA A 2 -89.75 7.69 0.62
C ALA A 2 -89.32 9.16 0.73
N ASP A 3 -89.34 9.71 1.94
CA ASP A 3 -88.58 10.89 2.34
C ASP A 3 -87.09 10.55 2.35
N PRO A 4 -86.22 11.31 1.65
CA PRO A 4 -84.79 11.14 1.79
C PRO A 4 -84.34 11.75 3.12
N LEU A 5 -83.83 10.90 4.01
CA LEU A 5 -83.12 11.29 5.23
C LEU A 5 -81.97 12.24 4.88
N TYR A 6 -82.17 13.54 5.13
CA TYR A 6 -81.12 14.54 5.05
C TYR A 6 -80.14 14.32 6.22
N ARG A 7 -79.13 13.46 6.00
CA ARG A 7 -78.07 13.17 6.95
C ARG A 7 -77.22 14.43 7.12
N LYS A 8 -77.43 15.13 8.25
CA LYS A 8 -76.61 16.27 8.70
C LYS A 8 -75.15 15.79 8.85
N THR A 9 -74.33 16.01 7.84
CA THR A 9 -72.87 15.86 7.96
C THR A 9 -72.36 17.04 8.76
N SER A 10 -72.06 16.81 10.04
CA SER A 10 -71.26 17.74 10.83
C SER A 10 -69.91 17.93 10.12
N PRO A 11 -69.47 19.17 9.83
CA PRO A 11 -68.15 19.39 9.27
C PRO A 11 -67.13 18.89 10.29
N ILE A 12 -66.27 17.97 9.87
CA ILE A 12 -65.21 17.46 10.74
C ILE A 12 -64.20 18.59 10.93
N SER A 13 -64.26 19.24 12.09
CA SER A 13 -63.39 20.36 12.46
C SER A 13 -62.00 19.87 12.86
N TRP A 14 -61.24 19.32 11.91
CA TRP A 14 -59.82 18.98 12.11
C TRP A 14 -58.91 20.21 12.22
N LEU A 15 -59.42 21.39 11.89
CA LEU A 15 -58.73 22.66 12.11
C LEU A 15 -59.15 23.23 13.47
N LYS A 16 -58.78 22.51 14.54
CA LYS A 16 -58.67 23.12 15.86
C LYS A 16 -57.65 24.24 15.68
N GLY A 17 -58.13 25.48 15.69
CA GLY A 17 -57.32 26.66 15.40
C GLY A 17 -56.03 26.60 16.21
N PHE A 18 -54.89 26.68 15.53
CA PHE A 18 -53.64 27.01 16.21
C PHE A 18 -53.91 28.33 16.92
N ASN A 19 -54.08 28.28 18.24
CA ASN A 19 -54.15 29.47 19.06
C ASN A 19 -52.92 30.29 18.68
N LYS A 20 -53.15 31.47 18.08
CA LYS A 20 -52.10 32.45 17.79
C LYS A 20 -51.65 33.11 19.09
N SER A 21 -51.19 32.30 20.04
CA SER A 21 -50.44 32.77 21.19
C SER A 21 -49.04 33.04 20.67
N GLY A 22 -48.58 34.28 20.75
CA GLY A 22 -47.18 34.60 20.49
C GLY A 22 -46.26 33.82 21.43
N PHE A 23 -45.02 33.60 21.00
CA PHE A 23 -44.00 33.00 21.86
C PHE A 23 -43.70 33.91 23.05
N SER A 24 -43.58 33.31 24.24
CA SER A 24 -43.11 34.03 25.41
C SER A 24 -41.60 34.29 25.31
N LEU A 25 -41.12 35.42 25.86
CA LEU A 25 -39.69 35.75 25.89
C LEU A 25 -38.85 34.62 26.51
N ILE A 26 -39.36 34.01 27.59
CA ILE A 26 -38.66 32.92 28.28
C ILE A 26 -38.55 31.67 27.40
N GLU A 27 -39.57 31.39 26.58
CA GLU A 27 -39.60 30.23 25.70
C GLU A 27 -38.57 30.38 24.57
N VAL A 28 -38.44 31.60 24.03
CA VAL A 28 -37.40 31.93 23.04
C VAL A 28 -35.99 31.82 23.66
N LEU A 29 -35.82 32.25 24.91
CA LEU A 29 -34.54 32.15 25.61
C LEU A 29 -34.16 30.68 25.89
N VAL A 30 -35.10 29.87 26.37
CA VAL A 30 -34.88 28.44 26.59
C VAL A 30 -34.60 27.72 25.27
N ALA A 31 -35.37 28.03 24.21
CA ALA A 31 -35.15 27.45 22.89
C ALA A 31 -33.78 27.81 22.32
N SER A 32 -33.29 29.04 22.52
CA SER A 32 -31.97 29.46 22.03
C SER A 32 -30.83 28.74 22.76
N VAL A 33 -30.95 28.56 24.08
CA VAL A 33 -29.98 27.78 24.86
C VAL A 33 -29.93 26.33 24.39
N ILE A 34 -31.10 25.69 24.23
CA ILE A 34 -31.19 24.32 23.73
C ILE A 34 -30.60 24.22 22.32
N PHE A 35 -30.91 25.18 21.45
CA PHE A 35 -30.39 25.22 20.09
C PHE A 35 -28.85 25.31 20.07
N VAL A 36 -28.25 26.19 20.89
CA VAL A 36 -26.79 26.30 21.00
C VAL A 36 -26.16 24.97 21.47
N VAL A 37 -26.76 24.31 22.44
CA VAL A 37 -26.30 22.99 22.91
C VAL A 37 -26.36 21.96 21.77
N LEU A 38 -27.48 21.90 21.05
CA LEU A 38 -27.65 20.97 19.92
C LEU A 38 -26.65 21.24 18.80
N VAL A 39 -26.40 22.50 18.47
CA VAL A 39 -25.42 22.88 17.45
C VAL A 39 -24.02 22.45 17.86
N ASN A 40 -23.63 22.62 19.13
CA ASN A 40 -22.32 22.18 19.62
C ASN A 40 -22.16 20.65 19.57
N ILE A 41 -23.21 19.91 19.94
CA ILE A 41 -23.21 18.44 19.84
C ILE A 41 -23.06 18.02 18.36
N ALA A 42 -23.86 18.60 17.47
CA ALA A 42 -23.79 18.31 16.03
C ALA A 42 -22.40 18.64 15.45
N TYR A 43 -21.83 19.77 15.84
CA TYR A 43 -20.49 20.19 15.45
C TYR A 43 -19.43 19.19 15.93
N GLY A 44 -19.48 18.80 17.21
CA GLY A 44 -18.54 17.83 17.79
C GLY A 44 -18.59 16.47 17.09
N LEU A 45 -19.79 15.98 16.79
CA LEU A 45 -20.00 14.72 16.05
C LEU A 45 -19.46 14.81 14.61
N LEU A 46 -19.71 15.92 13.92
CA LEU A 46 -19.23 16.13 12.55
C LEU A 46 -17.70 16.13 12.49
N PHE A 47 -17.04 16.89 13.37
CA PHE A 47 -15.58 16.96 13.40
C PHE A 47 -14.96 15.60 13.77
N SER A 48 -15.49 14.94 14.80
CA SER A 48 -15.03 13.61 15.20
C SER A 48 -15.14 12.61 14.04
N SER A 49 -16.25 12.66 13.30
CA SER A 49 -16.48 11.79 12.13
C SER A 49 -15.50 12.08 10.99
N LEU A 50 -15.23 13.36 10.70
CA LEU A 50 -14.25 13.74 9.67
C LEU A 50 -12.84 13.29 10.03
N PHE A 51 -12.39 13.53 11.28
CA PHE A 51 -11.08 13.07 11.73
C PHE A 51 -10.94 11.55 11.67
N SER A 52 -11.98 10.82 12.10
CA SER A 52 -12.02 9.37 11.99
C SER A 52 -11.94 8.89 10.54
N TYR A 53 -12.70 9.54 9.64
CA TYR A 53 -12.69 9.23 8.21
C TYR A 53 -11.30 9.43 7.58
N PHE A 54 -10.65 10.57 7.82
CA PHE A 54 -9.31 10.82 7.27
C PHE A 54 -8.28 9.83 7.80
N ARG A 55 -8.34 9.49 9.10
CA ARG A 55 -7.45 8.49 9.70
C ARG A 55 -7.64 7.12 9.05
N LEU A 56 -8.88 6.67 8.88
CA LEU A 56 -9.19 5.38 8.25
C LEU A 56 -8.80 5.36 6.78
N SER A 57 -9.04 6.46 6.06
CA SER A 57 -8.64 6.62 4.66
C SER A 57 -7.11 6.54 4.49
N ASN A 58 -6.35 7.24 5.34
CA ASN A 58 -4.89 7.18 5.33
C ASN A 58 -4.36 5.78 5.69
N GLU A 59 -4.96 5.11 6.68
CA GLU A 59 -4.59 3.74 7.04
C GLU A 59 -4.83 2.75 5.89
N SER A 60 -5.96 2.92 5.19
CA SER A 60 -6.31 2.15 3.98
C SER A 60 -5.30 2.39 2.84
N ASP A 61 -4.90 3.64 2.59
CA ASP A 61 -3.88 3.96 1.57
C ASP A 61 -2.52 3.33 1.92
N VAL A 62 -2.05 3.46 3.16
CA VAL A 62 -0.80 2.82 3.60
C VAL A 62 -0.85 1.31 3.39
N LEU A 63 -1.97 0.67 3.73
CA LEU A 63 -2.15 -0.77 3.52
C LEU A 63 -2.14 -1.15 2.03
N ALA A 64 -2.73 -0.33 1.16
CA ALA A 64 -2.66 -0.52 -0.29
C ALA A 64 -1.22 -0.39 -0.80
N GLN A 65 -0.47 0.62 -0.35
CA GLN A 65 0.95 0.82 -0.68
C GLN A 65 1.80 -0.38 -0.23
N LEU A 66 1.59 -0.88 0.99
CA LEU A 66 2.28 -2.08 1.50
C LEU A 66 2.01 -3.32 0.64
N ARG A 67 0.76 -3.52 0.22
CA ARG A 67 0.39 -4.65 -0.67
C ARG A 67 1.03 -4.52 -2.05
N ILE A 68 1.03 -3.33 -2.65
CA ILE A 68 1.68 -3.07 -3.94
C ILE A 68 3.18 -3.37 -3.85
N ALA A 69 3.84 -2.82 -2.82
CA ALA A 69 5.25 -3.06 -2.54
C ALA A 69 5.56 -4.55 -2.40
N MET A 70 4.81 -5.26 -1.54
CA MET A 70 5.03 -6.66 -1.27
C MET A 70 4.80 -7.51 -2.53
N ASN A 71 3.64 -7.40 -3.18
CA ASN A 71 3.33 -8.16 -4.39
C ASN A 71 4.38 -7.98 -5.48
N ARG A 72 4.90 -6.75 -5.65
CA ARG A 72 5.94 -6.46 -6.62
C ARG A 72 7.26 -7.13 -6.27
N MET A 73 7.71 -6.99 -5.02
CA MET A 73 8.95 -7.63 -4.55
C MET A 73 8.84 -9.15 -4.59
N GLU A 74 7.74 -9.74 -4.11
CA GLU A 74 7.54 -11.18 -4.12
C GLU A 74 7.62 -11.76 -5.53
N ARG A 75 6.95 -11.11 -6.50
CA ARG A 75 6.98 -11.54 -7.89
C ARG A 75 8.40 -11.56 -8.44
N GLU A 76 9.14 -10.47 -8.27
CA GLU A 76 10.49 -10.36 -8.83
C GLU A 76 11.50 -11.25 -8.10
N VAL A 77 11.36 -11.44 -6.78
CA VAL A 77 12.18 -12.39 -6.00
C VAL A 77 11.90 -13.84 -6.43
N ARG A 78 10.65 -14.18 -6.74
CA ARG A 78 10.30 -15.51 -7.26
C ARG A 78 10.88 -15.76 -8.65
N GLU A 79 11.06 -14.71 -9.45
CA GLU A 79 11.73 -14.78 -10.75
C GLU A 79 13.26 -14.65 -10.66
N ALA A 80 13.79 -14.32 -9.47
CA ALA A 80 15.21 -14.11 -9.27
C ALA A 80 16.00 -15.42 -9.40
N ARG A 81 17.19 -15.31 -9.98
CA ARG A 81 18.12 -16.45 -10.17
C ARG A 81 19.02 -16.65 -8.96
N TRP A 82 19.53 -15.57 -8.39
CA TRP A 82 20.30 -15.54 -7.14
C TRP A 82 20.33 -14.12 -6.55
N LEU A 83 20.64 -14.03 -5.26
CA LEU A 83 20.94 -12.75 -4.59
C LEU A 83 22.34 -12.28 -4.95
N THR A 84 22.57 -10.97 -4.95
CA THR A 84 23.94 -10.44 -5.09
C THR A 84 24.63 -10.34 -3.74
N SER A 85 25.97 -10.37 -3.74
CA SER A 85 26.77 -10.29 -2.50
C SER A 85 26.57 -8.98 -1.72
N ASN A 86 26.11 -7.92 -2.38
CA ASN A 86 25.90 -6.60 -1.77
C ASN A 86 24.46 -6.39 -1.28
N THR A 87 23.68 -7.47 -1.12
CA THR A 87 22.40 -7.44 -0.43
C THR A 87 22.63 -7.30 1.08
N SER A 88 21.71 -6.67 1.81
CA SER A 88 21.85 -6.40 3.25
C SER A 88 20.49 -6.42 3.96
N ALA A 89 20.45 -6.21 5.27
CA ALA A 89 19.21 -6.22 6.05
C ALA A 89 18.15 -5.18 5.60
N SER A 90 18.55 -4.13 4.87
CA SER A 90 17.65 -3.06 4.41
C SER A 90 17.66 -2.81 2.90
N VAL A 91 18.54 -3.51 2.17
CA VAL A 91 18.68 -3.37 0.71
C VAL A 91 18.64 -4.76 0.09
N LEU A 92 17.58 -5.03 -0.67
CA LEU A 92 17.41 -6.29 -1.39
C LEU A 92 18.00 -6.16 -2.79
N LYS A 93 19.01 -6.97 -3.11
CA LYS A 93 19.59 -7.03 -4.45
C LYS A 93 19.62 -8.46 -4.99
N PHE A 94 19.17 -8.61 -6.22
CA PHE A 94 19.14 -9.91 -6.89
C PHE A 94 19.23 -9.77 -8.40
N ARG A 95 19.58 -10.89 -9.05
CA ARG A 95 19.62 -10.98 -10.50
C ARG A 95 18.31 -11.54 -11.06
N LEU A 96 17.78 -10.85 -12.04
CA LEU A 96 16.59 -11.26 -12.79
C LEU A 96 17.01 -11.63 -14.22
N PRO A 97 16.63 -12.80 -14.74
CA PRO A 97 16.91 -13.15 -16.12
C PRO A 97 16.19 -12.19 -17.07
N LYS A 98 16.88 -11.67 -18.08
CA LYS A 98 16.22 -10.90 -19.15
C LYS A 98 15.47 -11.86 -20.05
N HIS A 99 14.18 -11.57 -20.25
CA HIS A 99 13.35 -12.31 -21.20
C HIS A 99 13.96 -12.20 -22.61
N MET A 100 14.07 -13.33 -23.31
CA MET A 100 14.52 -13.33 -24.70
C MET A 100 13.55 -12.50 -25.54
N THR A 101 14.03 -11.39 -26.07
CA THR A 101 13.34 -10.62 -27.11
C THR A 101 13.79 -11.11 -28.49
N GLN A 102 13.04 -10.79 -29.55
CA GLN A 102 13.44 -11.10 -30.94
C GLN A 102 14.85 -10.58 -31.28
N ALA A 103 15.26 -9.45 -30.69
CA ALA A 103 16.61 -8.89 -30.83
C ALA A 103 17.73 -9.72 -30.16
N ASN A 104 17.39 -10.74 -29.37
CA ASN A 104 18.33 -11.61 -28.65
C ASN A 104 18.07 -13.11 -28.92
N GLN A 105 17.29 -13.45 -29.96
CA GLN A 105 17.09 -14.84 -30.38
C GLN A 105 18.43 -15.45 -30.83
N GLY A 106 18.78 -16.62 -30.28
CA GLY A 106 20.01 -17.35 -30.62
C GLY A 106 21.19 -17.15 -29.65
N ILE A 107 21.11 -16.22 -28.70
CA ILE A 107 22.08 -16.14 -27.60
C ILE A 107 21.75 -17.26 -26.60
N PRO A 108 22.68 -18.18 -26.26
CA PRO A 108 22.42 -19.21 -25.26
C PRO A 108 21.93 -18.56 -23.96
N LEU A 109 20.91 -19.14 -23.31
CA LEU A 109 20.33 -18.61 -22.05
C LEU A 109 21.37 -18.44 -20.93
N THR A 110 22.51 -19.13 -21.04
CA THR A 110 23.70 -18.98 -20.19
C THR A 110 24.32 -17.58 -20.26
N TYR A 111 24.14 -16.87 -21.38
CA TYR A 111 24.62 -15.50 -21.65
C TYR A 111 23.49 -14.48 -21.79
N SER A 112 22.24 -14.86 -21.48
CA SER A 112 21.14 -13.89 -21.44
C SER A 112 21.51 -12.80 -20.45
N ARG A 113 21.45 -11.53 -20.88
CA ARG A 113 21.90 -10.38 -20.08
C ARG A 113 21.04 -10.25 -18.83
N ASP A 114 21.46 -10.81 -17.70
CA ASP A 114 20.76 -10.60 -16.43
C ASP A 114 20.69 -9.10 -16.10
N LYS A 115 19.62 -8.69 -15.43
CA LYS A 115 19.51 -7.36 -14.81
C LYS A 115 19.69 -7.49 -13.32
N ILE A 116 20.31 -6.50 -12.69
CA ILE A 116 20.33 -6.40 -11.23
C ILE A 116 19.20 -5.48 -10.82
N ILE A 117 18.33 -5.99 -9.96
CA ILE A 117 17.28 -5.20 -9.32
C ILE A 117 17.70 -4.92 -7.88
N SER A 118 17.55 -3.67 -7.45
CA SER A 118 17.77 -3.24 -6.07
C SER A 118 16.52 -2.57 -5.51
N TYR A 119 16.07 -3.04 -4.36
CA TYR A 119 15.02 -2.40 -3.57
C TYR A 119 15.61 -1.81 -2.30
N TYR A 120 15.21 -0.59 -1.97
CA TYR A 120 15.62 0.10 -0.75
C TYR A 120 14.60 1.18 -0.39
N VAL A 121 14.58 1.59 0.87
CA VAL A 121 13.72 2.68 1.34
C VAL A 121 14.53 3.96 1.41
N SER A 122 13.96 5.06 0.91
CA SER A 122 14.51 6.40 1.07
C SER A 122 13.36 7.41 1.13
N ASN A 123 13.45 8.40 2.02
CA ASN A 123 12.48 9.49 2.14
C ASN A 123 11.01 9.03 2.23
N GLY A 124 10.73 7.96 2.98
CA GLY A 124 9.38 7.42 3.12
C GLY A 124 8.86 6.66 1.89
N GLN A 125 9.73 6.31 0.94
CA GLN A 125 9.37 5.65 -0.31
C GLN A 125 10.17 4.36 -0.49
N LEU A 126 9.50 3.32 -0.98
CA LEU A 126 10.18 2.13 -1.49
C LEU A 126 10.57 2.40 -2.94
N LEU A 127 11.87 2.42 -3.19
CA LEU A 127 12.46 2.64 -4.49
C LEU A 127 12.92 1.31 -5.09
N ARG A 128 12.81 1.22 -6.41
CA ARG A 128 13.34 0.13 -7.22
C ARG A 128 14.29 0.69 -8.25
N GLN A 129 15.51 0.19 -8.23
CA GLN A 129 16.56 0.58 -9.17
C GLN A 129 16.95 -0.60 -10.04
N ILE A 130 17.18 -0.34 -11.32
CA ILE A 130 17.58 -1.34 -12.31
C ILE A 130 18.98 -1.00 -12.82
N TYR A 131 19.85 -2.00 -12.82
CA TYR A 131 21.15 -1.93 -13.46
C TYR A 131 21.20 -2.93 -14.61
N ASP A 132 21.61 -2.47 -15.78
CA ASP A 132 21.98 -3.37 -16.88
C ASP A 132 23.40 -3.88 -16.65
N ILE A 133 23.62 -5.16 -16.92
CA ILE A 133 24.95 -5.76 -16.83
C ILE A 133 25.58 -5.69 -18.23
N PRO A 134 26.72 -4.99 -18.40
CA PRO A 134 27.35 -4.88 -19.70
C PRO A 134 27.82 -6.25 -20.20
N PRO A 135 27.74 -6.51 -21.52
CA PRO A 135 28.12 -7.80 -22.10
C PRO A 135 29.62 -8.12 -21.93
N THR A 136 30.47 -7.11 -21.75
CA THR A 136 31.94 -7.23 -21.64
C THR A 136 32.43 -7.55 -20.22
N GLY A 137 31.53 -7.69 -19.24
CA GLY A 137 31.85 -8.12 -17.88
C GLY A 137 31.72 -9.63 -17.64
N PHE A 138 31.50 -10.41 -18.70
CA PHE A 138 31.39 -11.87 -18.63
C PHE A 138 32.75 -12.48 -18.97
N ASP A 139 33.54 -12.75 -17.94
CA ASP A 139 34.88 -13.37 -18.03
C ASP A 139 34.81 -14.89 -18.29
N GLY A 140 33.62 -15.46 -18.54
CA GLY A 140 33.44 -16.90 -18.74
C GLY A 140 33.57 -17.72 -17.45
N SER A 141 33.88 -17.08 -16.32
CA SER A 141 33.97 -17.69 -15.00
C SER A 141 32.57 -17.88 -14.40
N ALA A 142 32.08 -19.11 -14.38
CA ALA A 142 30.89 -19.46 -13.61
C ALA A 142 31.18 -19.39 -12.10
N PRO A 143 30.27 -18.84 -11.27
CA PRO A 143 29.32 -17.78 -11.55
C PRO A 143 29.88 -16.46 -10.98
N ASN A 144 30.02 -15.45 -11.82
CA ASN A 144 30.36 -14.11 -11.36
C ASN A 144 29.16 -13.52 -10.56
N ARG A 145 29.10 -13.78 -9.25
CA ARG A 145 27.97 -13.46 -8.33
C ARG A 145 28.03 -12.06 -7.71
N GLY A 146 29.10 -11.31 -7.97
CA GLY A 146 29.28 -9.94 -7.52
C GLY A 146 28.49 -8.91 -8.32
N ASP A 147 28.52 -7.65 -7.88
CA ASP A 147 28.03 -6.55 -8.70
C ASP A 147 29.06 -6.23 -9.81
N PRO A 148 28.65 -5.90 -11.05
CA PRO A 148 29.57 -5.57 -12.13
C PRO A 148 30.34 -4.27 -11.81
N VAL A 149 31.57 -4.20 -12.33
CA VAL A 149 32.49 -3.05 -12.17
C VAL A 149 31.89 -1.77 -12.76
N VAL A 150 31.17 -1.89 -13.88
CA VAL A 150 30.47 -0.78 -14.53
C VAL A 150 28.96 -1.04 -14.47
N ARG A 151 28.21 -0.04 -14.00
CA ARG A 151 26.75 -0.08 -13.89
C ARG A 151 26.14 1.05 -14.69
N TYR A 152 25.41 0.69 -15.73
CA TYR A 152 24.54 1.64 -16.40
C TYR A 152 23.19 1.63 -15.67
N ASN A 153 22.90 2.74 -14.98
CA ASN A 153 21.64 2.91 -14.29
C ASN A 153 20.53 3.11 -15.33
N GLU A 154 19.60 2.17 -15.43
CA GLU A 154 18.44 2.30 -16.33
C GLU A 154 17.32 3.15 -15.69
N GLY A 155 17.46 3.53 -14.42
CA GLY A 155 16.54 4.42 -13.72
C GLY A 155 16.17 3.95 -12.31
N VAL A 156 15.63 4.88 -11.54
CA VAL A 156 15.07 4.66 -10.20
C VAL A 156 13.57 4.97 -10.25
N ASN A 157 12.75 3.99 -9.87
CA ASN A 157 11.30 4.11 -9.86
C ASN A 157 10.76 4.03 -8.44
N VAL A 158 9.80 4.89 -8.11
CA VAL A 158 9.02 4.80 -6.87
C VAL A 158 8.00 3.68 -7.03
N ILE A 159 8.05 2.69 -6.13
CA ILE A 159 7.11 1.55 -6.13
C ILE A 159 5.96 1.79 -5.18
N ALA A 160 6.27 2.31 -3.98
CA ALA A 160 5.28 2.57 -2.96
C ALA A 160 5.70 3.76 -2.10
N ARG A 161 4.70 4.45 -1.53
CA ARG A 161 4.87 5.58 -0.62
C ARG A 161 4.48 5.20 0.81
N ASN A 162 4.78 6.09 1.76
CA ASN A 162 4.50 5.91 3.18
C ASN A 162 5.18 4.66 3.77
N ILE A 163 6.35 4.30 3.25
CA ILE A 163 7.15 3.16 3.69
C ILE A 163 8.27 3.67 4.58
N GLN A 164 8.31 3.22 5.84
CA GLN A 164 9.30 3.64 6.83
C GLN A 164 10.54 2.77 6.82
N SER A 165 10.37 1.45 6.75
CA SER A 165 11.49 0.52 6.77
C SER A 165 11.22 -0.71 5.91
N LEU A 166 12.33 -1.27 5.41
CA LEU A 166 12.44 -2.57 4.80
C LEU A 166 13.42 -3.37 5.65
N GLU A 167 12.96 -4.50 6.14
CA GLU A 167 13.72 -5.44 6.96
C GLU A 167 13.76 -6.79 6.24
N LEU A 168 14.97 -7.33 6.06
CA LEU A 168 15.22 -8.50 5.25
C LEU A 168 15.94 -9.54 6.09
N THR A 169 15.41 -10.76 6.09
CA THR A 169 16.07 -11.92 6.70
C THR A 169 16.26 -13.00 5.66
N TYR A 170 17.51 -13.43 5.46
CA TYR A 170 17.88 -14.39 4.44
C TYR A 170 17.99 -15.79 5.01
N LEU A 171 17.37 -16.76 4.32
CA LEU A 171 17.31 -18.16 4.74
C LEU A 171 18.01 -19.07 3.72
N PRO A 172 18.77 -20.10 4.17
CA PRO A 172 19.07 -20.43 5.57
C PRO A 172 20.00 -19.39 6.21
N ALA A 173 19.89 -19.14 7.51
CA ALA A 173 20.67 -18.11 8.20
C ALA A 173 22.18 -18.43 8.27
N GLU A 174 22.50 -19.72 8.39
CA GLU A 174 23.85 -20.29 8.58
C GLU A 174 24.86 -19.95 7.47
N THR A 175 24.40 -19.63 6.26
CA THR A 175 25.28 -19.36 5.13
C THR A 175 25.72 -17.90 5.08
N GLU A 176 27.02 -17.61 5.16
CA GLU A 176 27.49 -16.21 4.98
C GLU A 176 27.29 -15.74 3.53
N ASP A 177 27.49 -16.62 2.55
CA ASP A 177 27.29 -16.29 1.14
C ASP A 177 25.78 -16.23 0.79
N HIS A 178 25.34 -15.02 0.45
CA HIS A 178 23.97 -14.70 0.01
C HIS A 178 23.50 -15.51 -1.20
N SER A 179 24.43 -16.05 -1.97
CA SER A 179 24.15 -16.84 -3.17
C SER A 179 23.52 -18.20 -2.88
N TYR A 180 23.75 -18.76 -1.69
CA TYR A 180 23.15 -20.02 -1.25
C TYR A 180 21.83 -19.83 -0.51
N LYS A 181 21.37 -18.58 -0.37
CA LYS A 181 20.07 -18.30 0.24
C LYS A 181 18.98 -18.76 -0.72
N THR A 182 18.04 -19.51 -0.17
CA THR A 182 16.92 -20.10 -0.92
C THR A 182 15.63 -19.33 -0.71
N ALA A 183 15.55 -18.52 0.34
CA ALA A 183 14.39 -17.68 0.62
C ALA A 183 14.77 -16.36 1.28
N VAL A 184 13.90 -15.37 1.10
CA VAL A 184 13.98 -14.07 1.75
C VAL A 184 12.69 -13.84 2.50
N ARG A 185 12.79 -13.60 3.82
CA ARG A 185 11.70 -13.02 4.60
C ARG A 185 11.80 -11.51 4.48
N ILE A 186 10.74 -10.93 3.96
CA ILE A 186 10.60 -9.50 3.70
C ILE A 186 9.60 -8.95 4.70
N THR A 187 10.01 -7.97 5.49
CA THR A 187 9.16 -7.23 6.41
C THR A 187 9.18 -5.76 6.03
N ILE A 188 8.01 -5.20 5.73
CA ILE A 188 7.85 -3.79 5.35
C ILE A 188 6.99 -3.10 6.41
N ARG A 189 7.45 -1.94 6.87
CA ARG A 189 6.68 -1.09 7.79
C ARG A 189 6.22 0.16 7.06
N GLY A 190 4.92 0.47 7.17
CA GLY A 190 4.33 1.66 6.59
C GLY A 190 3.61 2.50 7.63
N GLN A 191 3.64 3.82 7.48
CA GLN A 191 2.95 4.75 8.36
C GLN A 191 2.59 6.05 7.63
N ALA A 192 1.40 6.56 7.91
CA ALA A 192 0.95 7.89 7.53
C ALA A 192 0.78 8.78 8.77
N PRO A 193 0.79 10.12 8.61
CA PRO A 193 0.57 11.05 9.72
C PRO A 193 -0.74 10.77 10.46
N GLY A 194 -0.68 10.68 11.79
CA GLY A 194 -1.85 10.42 12.64
C GLY A 194 -2.36 8.97 12.61
N CYS A 195 -1.68 8.07 11.89
CA CYS A 195 -2.04 6.65 11.80
C CYS A 195 -1.06 5.76 12.58
N LYS A 196 -1.54 4.58 12.98
CA LYS A 196 -0.70 3.54 13.55
C LYS A 196 0.23 2.97 12.47
N THR A 197 1.44 2.56 12.85
CA THR A 197 2.35 1.82 11.96
C THR A 197 1.72 0.47 11.60
N LEU A 198 1.64 0.20 10.30
CA LEU A 198 1.23 -1.07 9.74
C LEU A 198 2.47 -1.87 9.32
N LEU A 199 2.41 -3.19 9.48
CA LEU A 199 3.51 -4.08 9.15
C LEU A 199 3.00 -5.23 8.30
N LEU A 200 3.73 -5.53 7.23
CA LEU A 200 3.46 -6.66 6.35
C LEU A 200 4.73 -7.51 6.24
N THR A 201 4.60 -8.80 6.54
CA THR A 201 5.70 -9.76 6.45
C THR A 201 5.32 -10.88 5.50
N SER A 202 6.25 -11.24 4.62
CA SER A 202 6.12 -12.38 3.73
C SER A 202 7.44 -13.13 3.64
N THR A 203 7.40 -14.42 3.31
CA THR A 203 8.60 -15.22 3.03
C THR A 203 8.48 -15.77 1.63
N VAL A 204 9.49 -15.45 0.79
CA VAL A 204 9.48 -15.77 -0.63
C VAL A 204 10.66 -16.67 -0.95
N GLY A 205 10.36 -17.81 -1.57
CA GLY A 205 11.39 -18.66 -2.15
C GLY A 205 11.97 -18.02 -3.40
N ILE A 206 13.29 -18.00 -3.49
CA ILE A 206 14.02 -17.70 -4.70
C ILE A 206 13.92 -18.94 -5.60
N ARG A 207 13.83 -18.76 -6.91
CA ARG A 207 13.85 -19.89 -7.86
C ARG A 207 15.21 -20.57 -7.78
N ALA A 208 15.31 -21.55 -6.88
CA ALA A 208 16.52 -22.32 -6.65
C ALA A 208 17.07 -22.86 -7.97
N GLN A 209 18.40 -22.84 -8.11
CA GLN A 209 19.12 -23.57 -9.16
C GLN A 209 18.93 -25.08 -8.95
N ARG A 210 17.76 -25.63 -9.30
CA ARG A 210 17.65 -27.07 -9.53
C ARG A 210 18.20 -27.34 -10.93
N GLY A 211 19.47 -27.75 -10.98
CA GLY A 211 20.11 -28.38 -12.13
C GLY A 211 20.51 -27.46 -13.28
N TRP A 212 21.55 -26.65 -13.08
CA TRP A 212 22.38 -26.12 -14.17
C TRP A 212 23.77 -26.72 -14.07
#